data_AF-A0A935N4Z1-F1
#
_entry.id   AF-A0A935N4Z1-F1
#
_cell.length_a   1.000
_cell.length_b   1.000
_cell.length_c   1.000
_cell.angle_alpha   90.00
_cell.angle_beta   90.00
_cell.angle_gamma   90.00
#
_symmetry.space_group_name_H-M   'P 1'
#
loop_
_entity.id
_entity.type
_entity.pdbx_description
1 polymer ?
#
loop_
_entity_poly.entity_id
_entity_poly.type
_entity_poly.pdbx_seq_one_letter_code
_entity_poly.pdbx_strand_id
1 'polypeptide(L)'
;MFDIEKLNVALKNHLYEEASSAFVELMRVIEKNGHVPLSQSVFSSRSVDLKDEELIQHVAQSVHELFVNPEVQINIPGYDALMAWQITLSNLFYLAESPTPESAVESLLKQTNGIVSSANVLKLCLLFSTETRLTAKLEPILQSNPELLLNVCMSLVWGCSGTAQSCTNREWAYAQIPSLFEKLEAPNFPTYKIHGFFMHSSYGFAANKHALKLHLNQQLHKKIAAAQLQITPTAQNSYSAQANACIQKSINVHGQTKNHPGKFGVSQHHPLVYRVLGKSLLALKQNYTLGGGCWPGMCILMMIF
;
A
#
# COMPACT_ATOMS: atom_id res chain seq x y z
N MET A 1 -10.62 16.79 -15.37
CA MET A 1 -11.70 15.82 -15.65
C MET A 1 -11.07 14.89 -16.65
N PHE A 2 -10.94 13.61 -16.32
CA PHE A 2 -10.24 12.68 -17.19
C PHE A 2 -10.96 12.56 -18.54
N ASP A 3 -10.17 12.52 -19.61
CA ASP A 3 -10.62 12.40 -20.98
C ASP A 3 -9.80 11.29 -21.66
N ILE A 4 -10.45 10.14 -21.87
CA ILE A 4 -9.82 8.96 -22.48
C ILE A 4 -9.37 9.24 -23.91
N GLU A 5 -10.07 10.10 -24.63
CA GLU A 5 -9.71 10.45 -26.01
C GLU A 5 -8.34 11.13 -26.08
N LYS A 6 -7.94 11.89 -25.05
CA LYS A 6 -6.59 12.47 -25.00
C LYS A 6 -5.51 11.40 -24.93
N LEU A 7 -5.73 10.36 -24.13
CA LEU A 7 -4.79 9.24 -24.04
C LEU A 7 -4.72 8.51 -25.38
N ASN A 8 -5.87 8.20 -25.99
CA ASN A 8 -5.97 7.49 -27.26
C ASN A 8 -5.31 8.26 -28.41
N VAL A 9 -5.61 9.56 -28.52
CA VAL A 9 -5.03 10.44 -29.55
C VAL A 9 -3.53 10.56 -29.34
N ALA A 10 -3.04 10.67 -28.11
CA ALA A 10 -1.62 10.72 -27.84
C ALA A 10 -0.91 9.42 -28.24
N LEU A 11 -1.47 8.26 -27.86
CA LEU A 11 -0.94 6.95 -28.24
C LEU A 11 -0.91 6.75 -29.77
N LYS A 12 -2.00 7.07 -30.45
CA LYS A 12 -2.12 6.96 -31.91
C LYS A 12 -1.10 7.82 -32.65
N ASN A 13 -0.73 8.97 -32.09
CA ASN A 13 0.23 9.91 -32.67
C ASN A 13 1.66 9.73 -32.14
N HIS A 14 1.94 8.67 -31.37
CA HIS A 14 3.27 8.41 -30.77
C HIS A 14 3.76 9.53 -29.83
N LEU A 15 2.81 10.25 -29.19
CA LEU A 15 3.06 11.33 -28.23
C LEU A 15 3.11 10.77 -26.80
N TYR A 16 4.21 10.09 -26.46
CA TYR A 16 4.29 9.27 -25.24
C TYR A 16 4.35 10.05 -23.92
N GLU A 17 4.90 11.25 -23.93
CA GLU A 17 4.90 12.13 -22.75
C GLU A 17 3.49 12.63 -22.46
N GLU A 18 2.76 13.03 -23.50
CA GLU A 18 1.35 13.43 -23.42
C GLU A 18 0.47 12.26 -22.97
N ALA A 19 0.71 11.06 -23.49
CA ALA A 19 0.01 9.85 -23.09
C ALA A 19 0.28 9.52 -21.60
N SER A 20 1.54 9.64 -21.16
CA SER A 20 1.93 9.44 -19.76
C SER A 20 1.28 10.47 -18.83
N SER A 21 1.21 11.74 -19.25
CA SER A 21 0.51 12.79 -18.52
C SER A 21 -0.99 12.53 -18.41
N ALA A 22 -1.63 12.08 -19.50
CA ALA A 22 -3.05 11.70 -19.50
C ALA A 22 -3.32 10.50 -18.57
N PHE A 23 -2.43 9.50 -18.55
CA PHE A 23 -2.48 8.39 -17.62
C PHE A 23 -2.37 8.85 -16.15
N VAL A 24 -1.49 9.79 -15.84
CA VAL A 24 -1.39 10.34 -14.48
C VAL A 24 -2.67 11.09 -14.08
N GLU A 25 -3.31 11.81 -14.99
CA GLU A 25 -4.62 12.43 -14.72
C GLU A 25 -5.69 11.37 -14.44
N LEU A 26 -5.73 10.28 -15.22
CA LEU A 26 -6.62 9.14 -14.97
C LEU A 26 -6.44 8.58 -13.55
N MET A 27 -5.20 8.27 -13.15
CA MET A 27 -4.92 7.70 -11.84
C MET A 27 -5.35 8.63 -10.70
N ARG A 28 -5.14 9.94 -10.84
CA ARG A 28 -5.61 10.93 -9.86
C ARG A 28 -7.12 11.01 -9.78
N VAL A 29 -7.83 10.88 -10.91
CA VAL A 29 -9.30 10.86 -10.92
C VAL A 29 -9.83 9.61 -10.22
N ILE A 30 -9.24 8.44 -10.50
CA ILE A 30 -9.59 7.19 -9.81
C ILE A 30 -9.32 7.32 -8.30
N GLU A 31 -8.16 7.82 -7.91
CA GLU A 31 -7.79 8.00 -6.50
C GLU A 31 -8.76 8.96 -5.77
N LYS A 32 -9.08 10.10 -6.39
CA LYS A 32 -10.00 11.11 -5.84
C LYS A 32 -11.43 10.57 -5.68
N ASN A 33 -11.88 9.73 -6.60
CA ASN A 33 -13.24 9.21 -6.61
C ASN A 33 -13.43 7.96 -5.71
N GLY A 34 -12.40 7.61 -4.93
CA GLY A 34 -12.36 6.37 -4.18
C GLY A 34 -11.70 5.29 -5.02
N HIS A 35 -10.70 4.63 -4.43
CA HIS A 35 -9.93 3.57 -5.08
C HIS A 35 -10.87 2.55 -5.73
N VAL A 36 -10.44 1.90 -6.82
CA VAL A 36 -11.07 0.66 -7.29
C VAL A 36 -11.10 -0.31 -6.09
N PRO A 37 -12.26 -0.57 -5.46
CA PRO A 37 -12.27 -1.18 -4.13
C PRO A 37 -11.83 -2.64 -4.23
N LEU A 38 -10.80 -3.01 -3.47
CA LEU A 38 -10.40 -4.41 -3.25
C LEU A 38 -11.22 -5.11 -2.16
N SER A 39 -12.24 -4.45 -1.63
CA SER A 39 -13.24 -5.07 -0.78
C SER A 39 -14.60 -4.83 -1.41
N GLN A 40 -15.43 -5.88 -1.49
CA GLN A 40 -16.80 -5.91 -2.04
C GLN A 40 -17.82 -4.93 -1.41
N SER A 41 -17.40 -3.82 -0.80
CA SER A 41 -18.31 -2.80 -0.31
C SER A 41 -17.70 -1.42 -0.50
N VAL A 42 -18.55 -0.46 -0.85
CA VAL A 42 -18.27 0.96 -1.15
C VAL A 42 -18.04 1.25 -2.65
N PHE A 43 -19.10 1.04 -3.45
CA PHE A 43 -19.41 1.93 -4.56
C PHE A 43 -20.61 2.79 -4.14
N SER A 44 -20.33 4.02 -3.73
CA SER A 44 -21.37 5.04 -3.51
C SER A 44 -20.87 6.38 -4.04
N SER A 45 -21.54 6.82 -5.10
CA SER A 45 -21.70 8.18 -5.62
C SER A 45 -20.48 8.91 -6.23
N ARG A 46 -20.49 8.88 -7.58
CA ARG A 46 -20.10 9.91 -8.57
C ARG A 46 -18.61 10.26 -8.73
N SER A 47 -18.01 9.80 -9.85
CA SER A 47 -17.87 10.64 -11.07
C SER A 47 -16.99 10.03 -12.19
N VAL A 48 -16.79 8.71 -12.18
CA VAL A 48 -16.71 7.86 -13.37
C VAL A 48 -17.56 6.65 -13.02
N ASP A 49 -18.63 6.36 -13.77
CA ASP A 49 -19.41 5.14 -13.50
C ASP A 49 -18.61 3.96 -14.04
N LEU A 50 -17.66 3.45 -13.23
CA LEU A 50 -16.90 2.22 -13.49
C LEU A 50 -17.79 0.96 -13.43
N LYS A 51 -19.09 1.10 -13.74
CA LYS A 51 -19.99 0.02 -14.15
C LYS A 51 -20.02 -0.13 -15.67
N ASP A 52 -19.47 0.85 -16.39
CA ASP A 52 -19.30 0.77 -17.83
C ASP A 52 -18.11 -0.14 -18.14
N GLU A 53 -18.43 -1.42 -18.34
CA GLU A 53 -17.47 -2.48 -18.69
C GLU A 53 -16.71 -2.12 -19.98
N GLU A 54 -17.36 -1.46 -20.94
CA GLU A 54 -16.74 -1.04 -22.20
C GLU A 54 -15.69 0.06 -21.96
N LEU A 55 -16.00 1.04 -21.11
CA LEU A 55 -15.03 2.07 -20.72
C LEU A 55 -13.84 1.47 -19.97
N ILE A 56 -14.07 0.55 -19.02
CA ILE A 56 -12.98 -0.14 -18.29
C ILE A 56 -12.08 -0.90 -19.26
N GLN A 57 -12.67 -1.65 -20.18
CA GLN A 57 -11.98 -2.40 -21.22
C GLN A 57 -11.12 -1.48 -22.09
N HIS A 58 -11.66 -0.36 -22.53
CA HIS A 58 -10.95 0.62 -23.35
C HIS A 58 -9.78 1.27 -22.59
N VAL A 59 -10.02 1.68 -21.35
CA VAL A 59 -8.98 2.25 -20.49
C VAL A 59 -7.85 1.24 -20.26
N ALA A 60 -8.18 -0.01 -19.92
CA ALA A 60 -7.19 -1.06 -19.72
C ALA A 60 -6.37 -1.34 -20.98
N GLN A 61 -7.02 -1.39 -22.15
CA GLN A 61 -6.32 -1.55 -23.43
C GLN A 61 -5.33 -0.41 -23.70
N SER A 62 -5.75 0.83 -23.50
CA SER A 62 -4.90 2.01 -23.73
C SER A 62 -3.70 2.05 -22.78
N VAL A 63 -3.93 1.68 -21.52
CA VAL A 63 -2.88 1.60 -20.50
C VAL A 63 -1.89 0.46 -20.79
N HIS A 64 -2.40 -0.69 -21.27
CA HIS A 64 -1.56 -1.79 -21.73
C HIS A 64 -0.68 -1.35 -22.89
N GLU A 65 -1.25 -0.73 -23.93
CA GLU A 65 -0.51 -0.22 -25.08
C GLU A 65 0.58 0.77 -24.67
N LEU A 66 0.28 1.69 -23.75
CA LEU A 66 1.27 2.64 -23.22
C LEU A 66 2.46 1.91 -22.58
N PHE A 67 2.22 0.99 -21.64
CA PHE A 67 3.31 0.41 -20.86
C PHE A 67 4.05 -0.72 -21.58
N VAL A 68 3.40 -1.40 -22.52
CA VAL A 68 4.03 -2.44 -23.34
C VAL A 68 4.83 -1.83 -24.49
N ASN A 69 4.57 -0.58 -24.90
CA ASN A 69 5.31 0.04 -25.99
C ASN A 69 6.81 0.19 -25.65
N PRO A 70 7.75 -0.27 -26.51
CA PRO A 70 9.19 -0.21 -26.23
C PRO A 70 9.79 1.21 -26.23
N GLU A 71 9.17 2.16 -26.93
CA GLU A 71 9.64 3.55 -27.02
C GLU A 71 9.34 4.36 -25.75
N VAL A 72 8.34 3.94 -24.98
CA VAL A 72 8.04 4.52 -23.67
C VAL A 72 9.17 4.17 -22.71
N GLN A 73 9.77 5.15 -22.05
CA GLN A 73 10.84 4.92 -21.08
C GLN A 73 10.39 5.43 -19.71
N ILE A 74 10.64 4.64 -18.67
CA ILE A 74 10.37 5.04 -17.29
C ILE A 74 11.71 5.21 -16.58
N ASN A 75 11.96 6.39 -16.03
CA ASN A 75 13.10 6.62 -15.16
C ASN A 75 12.75 6.29 -13.71
N ILE A 76 13.76 6.22 -12.82
CA ILE A 76 13.54 5.86 -11.41
C ILE A 76 12.54 6.79 -10.71
N PRO A 77 12.62 8.13 -10.81
CA PRO A 77 11.63 9.02 -10.20
C PRO A 77 10.19 8.78 -10.70
N GLY A 78 10.03 8.54 -12.00
CA GLY A 78 8.74 8.22 -12.61
C GLY A 78 8.21 6.87 -12.12
N TYR A 79 9.07 5.87 -12.03
CA TYR A 79 8.73 4.56 -11.47
C TYR A 79 8.24 4.69 -10.02
N ASP A 80 8.98 5.40 -9.15
CA ASP A 80 8.62 5.59 -7.75
C ASP A 80 7.24 6.25 -7.60
N ALA A 81 6.95 7.25 -8.44
CA ALA A 81 5.64 7.89 -8.49
C ALA A 81 4.53 6.94 -8.96
N LEU A 82 4.77 6.21 -10.06
CA LEU A 82 3.80 5.29 -10.66
C LEU A 82 3.49 4.09 -9.75
N MET A 83 4.47 3.63 -8.97
CA MET A 83 4.26 2.58 -7.98
C MET A 83 3.21 2.97 -6.94
N ALA A 84 2.85 4.25 -6.76
CA ALA A 84 1.73 4.65 -5.92
C ALA A 84 0.40 4.04 -6.35
N TRP A 85 0.24 3.85 -7.66
CA TRP A 85 -0.99 3.36 -8.27
C TRP A 85 -0.88 1.92 -8.77
N GLN A 86 0.20 1.18 -8.47
CA GLN A 86 0.38 -0.20 -8.96
C GLN A 86 -0.78 -1.13 -8.58
N ILE A 87 -1.40 -0.95 -7.41
CA ILE A 87 -2.58 -1.73 -7.02
C ILE A 87 -3.84 -1.27 -7.76
N THR A 88 -4.01 0.03 -7.94
CA THR A 88 -5.09 0.57 -8.78
C THR A 88 -4.99 0.04 -10.21
N LEU A 89 -3.79 -0.01 -10.76
CA LEU A 89 -3.47 -0.57 -12.07
C LEU A 89 -3.76 -2.07 -12.14
N SER A 90 -3.36 -2.83 -11.10
CA SER A 90 -3.69 -4.25 -10.96
C SER A 90 -5.20 -4.47 -11.03
N ASN A 91 -5.97 -3.65 -10.31
CA ASN A 91 -7.43 -3.77 -10.25
C ASN A 91 -8.08 -3.38 -11.57
N LEU A 92 -7.56 -2.36 -12.25
CA LEU A 92 -8.02 -1.98 -13.58
C LEU A 92 -7.97 -3.16 -14.56
N PHE A 93 -6.82 -3.83 -14.65
CA PHE A 93 -6.69 -5.00 -15.52
C PHE A 93 -7.50 -6.21 -15.04
N TYR A 94 -7.65 -6.38 -13.72
CA TYR A 94 -8.52 -7.43 -13.19
C TYR A 94 -9.99 -7.21 -13.57
N LEU A 95 -10.48 -5.97 -13.46
CA LEU A 95 -11.86 -5.62 -13.82
C LEU A 95 -12.12 -5.64 -15.32
N ALA A 96 -11.12 -5.34 -16.14
CA ALA A 96 -11.26 -5.37 -17.59
C ALA A 96 -11.32 -6.79 -18.17
N GLU A 97 -10.86 -7.80 -17.42
CA GLU A 97 -10.68 -9.20 -17.87
C GLU A 97 -9.64 -9.38 -19.00
N SER A 98 -9.52 -8.42 -19.91
CA SER A 98 -8.54 -8.33 -20.96
C SER A 98 -8.18 -6.84 -21.19
N PRO A 99 -6.95 -6.49 -21.59
CA PRO A 99 -5.76 -7.31 -21.44
C PRO A 99 -5.49 -7.62 -19.96
N THR A 100 -4.87 -8.76 -19.69
CA THR A 100 -4.51 -9.16 -18.33
C THR A 100 -3.17 -8.55 -17.91
N PRO A 101 -2.88 -8.45 -16.59
CA PRO A 101 -1.53 -8.09 -16.13
C PRO A 101 -0.47 -9.04 -16.67
N GLU A 102 -0.84 -10.32 -16.81
CA GLU A 102 0.01 -11.36 -17.38
C GLU A 102 0.34 -11.09 -18.85
N SER A 103 -0.64 -10.73 -19.68
CA SER A 103 -0.37 -10.45 -21.10
C SER A 103 0.53 -9.23 -21.29
N ALA A 104 0.46 -8.23 -20.41
CA ALA A 104 1.36 -7.08 -20.43
C ALA A 104 2.81 -7.49 -20.13
N VAL A 105 3.01 -8.29 -19.09
CA VAL A 105 4.31 -8.84 -18.72
C VAL A 105 4.87 -9.73 -19.83
N GLU A 106 4.07 -10.64 -20.38
CA GLU A 106 4.51 -11.51 -21.47
C GLU A 106 4.91 -10.73 -22.72
N SER A 107 4.17 -9.66 -23.04
CA SER A 107 4.50 -8.80 -24.18
C SER A 107 5.86 -8.13 -24.00
N LEU A 108 6.17 -7.61 -22.81
CA LEU A 108 7.49 -7.04 -22.50
C LEU A 108 8.61 -8.08 -22.57
N LEU A 109 8.38 -9.28 -22.05
CA LEU A 109 9.37 -10.38 -22.12
C LEU A 109 9.59 -10.86 -23.56
N LYS A 110 8.54 -10.87 -24.38
CA LYS A 110 8.62 -11.27 -25.79
C LYS A 110 9.42 -10.26 -26.62
N GLN A 111 9.18 -8.96 -26.42
CA GLN A 111 9.91 -7.90 -27.11
C GLN A 111 11.42 -7.95 -26.85
N THR A 112 11.81 -8.47 -25.69
CA THR A 112 13.19 -8.52 -25.26
C THR A 112 13.87 -9.87 -25.50
N ASN A 113 13.17 -10.85 -26.08
CA ASN A 113 13.63 -12.26 -26.09
C ASN A 113 14.06 -12.74 -24.68
N GLY A 114 13.40 -12.24 -23.63
CA GLY A 114 13.74 -12.50 -22.23
C GLY A 114 14.89 -11.67 -21.65
N ILE A 115 15.52 -10.78 -22.41
CA ILE A 115 16.64 -9.93 -21.95
C ILE A 115 16.11 -8.63 -21.32
N VAL A 116 16.12 -8.55 -20.00
CA VAL A 116 15.55 -7.41 -19.30
C VAL A 116 16.56 -6.27 -19.19
N SER A 117 16.33 -5.19 -19.93
CA SER A 117 17.04 -3.91 -19.74
C SER A 117 16.55 -3.18 -18.48
N SER A 118 17.29 -2.16 -18.03
CA SER A 118 16.89 -1.32 -16.90
C SER A 118 15.53 -0.64 -17.11
N ALA A 119 15.22 -0.20 -18.32
CA ALA A 119 13.91 0.38 -18.62
C ALA A 119 12.78 -0.66 -18.56
N ASN A 120 13.05 -1.87 -19.06
CA ASN A 120 12.05 -2.94 -19.09
C ASN A 120 11.84 -3.55 -17.70
N VAL A 121 12.86 -3.60 -16.83
CA VAL A 121 12.68 -4.08 -15.45
C VAL A 121 11.73 -3.17 -14.68
N LEU A 122 11.80 -1.85 -14.87
CA LEU A 122 10.90 -0.90 -14.19
C LEU A 122 9.44 -1.09 -14.62
N LYS A 123 9.20 -1.25 -15.92
CA LYS A 123 7.86 -1.56 -16.45
C LYS A 123 7.36 -2.92 -15.96
N LEU A 124 8.22 -3.93 -15.96
CA LEU A 124 7.89 -5.26 -15.43
C LEU A 124 7.49 -5.17 -13.96
N CYS A 125 8.24 -4.42 -13.13
CA CYS A 125 7.91 -4.21 -11.72
C CYS A 125 6.58 -3.47 -11.53
N LEU A 126 6.28 -2.47 -12.38
CA LEU A 126 5.03 -1.72 -12.33
C LEU A 126 3.82 -2.61 -12.69
N LEU A 127 3.98 -3.47 -13.68
CA LEU A 127 2.94 -4.36 -14.18
C LEU A 127 2.84 -5.69 -13.41
N PHE A 128 3.86 -6.03 -12.60
CA PHE A 128 3.81 -7.17 -11.71
C PHE A 128 2.71 -6.93 -10.69
N SER A 129 1.58 -7.61 -10.85
CA SER A 129 0.34 -7.34 -10.12
C SER A 129 0.02 -8.44 -9.11
N THR A 130 -1.01 -8.22 -8.28
CA THR A 130 -1.47 -9.27 -7.35
C THR A 130 -2.05 -10.48 -8.07
N GLU A 131 -2.53 -10.31 -9.31
CA GLU A 131 -3.15 -11.37 -10.11
C GLU A 131 -2.17 -12.03 -11.10
N THR A 132 -0.90 -11.61 -11.12
CA THR A 132 0.10 -12.17 -12.04
C THR A 132 0.45 -13.61 -11.66
N ARG A 133 0.39 -14.55 -12.62
CA ARG A 133 0.71 -15.98 -12.38
C ARG A 133 2.17 -16.35 -12.69
N LEU A 134 2.92 -15.42 -13.26
CA LEU A 134 4.30 -15.61 -13.73
C LEU A 134 5.36 -15.40 -12.65
N THR A 135 5.00 -15.43 -11.36
CA THR A 135 5.91 -15.15 -10.24
C THR A 135 7.21 -15.96 -10.33
N ALA A 136 7.13 -17.27 -10.61
CA ALA A 136 8.33 -18.12 -10.74
C ALA A 136 9.25 -17.73 -11.92
N LYS A 137 8.69 -17.20 -13.00
CA LYS A 137 9.44 -16.74 -14.18
C LYS A 137 10.11 -15.39 -13.93
N LEU A 138 9.44 -14.51 -13.18
CA LEU A 138 9.86 -13.14 -12.93
C LEU A 138 10.79 -13.03 -11.73
N GLU A 139 10.68 -13.93 -10.75
CA GLU A 139 11.50 -13.93 -9.54
C GLU A 139 13.01 -13.85 -9.84
N PRO A 140 13.60 -14.68 -10.74
CA PRO A 140 15.03 -14.58 -11.05
C PRO A 140 15.43 -13.23 -11.64
N ILE A 141 14.56 -12.64 -12.46
CA ILE A 141 14.77 -11.31 -13.06
C ILE A 141 14.80 -10.25 -11.96
N LEU A 142 13.83 -10.29 -11.05
CA LEU A 142 13.70 -9.32 -9.98
C LEU A 142 14.77 -9.47 -8.89
N GLN A 143 15.24 -10.69 -8.62
CA GLN A 143 16.31 -10.95 -7.65
C GLN A 143 17.64 -10.26 -8.01
N SER A 144 17.87 -9.96 -9.29
CA SER A 144 19.01 -9.14 -9.74
C SER A 144 18.92 -7.67 -9.33
N ASN A 145 17.72 -7.21 -8.93
CA ASN A 145 17.43 -5.83 -8.51
C ASN A 145 16.68 -5.82 -7.16
N PRO A 146 17.38 -6.06 -6.03
CA PRO A 146 16.74 -6.31 -4.73
C PRO A 146 15.86 -5.16 -4.21
N GLU A 147 16.18 -3.90 -4.53
CA GLU A 147 15.33 -2.76 -4.15
C GLU A 147 14.02 -2.73 -4.93
N LEU A 148 14.06 -2.99 -6.24
CA LEU A 148 12.86 -3.08 -7.07
C LEU A 148 11.98 -4.26 -6.63
N LEU A 149 12.60 -5.41 -6.34
CA LEU A 149 11.89 -6.56 -5.80
C LEU A 149 11.23 -6.24 -4.46
N LEU A 150 11.92 -5.55 -3.55
CA LEU A 150 11.33 -5.11 -2.28
C LEU A 150 10.11 -4.21 -2.51
N ASN A 151 10.18 -3.25 -3.44
CA ASN A 151 9.07 -2.37 -3.78
C ASN A 151 7.87 -3.16 -4.33
N VAL A 152 8.09 -4.13 -5.21
CA VAL A 152 7.04 -5.04 -5.70
C VAL A 152 6.43 -5.83 -4.54
N CYS A 153 7.25 -6.49 -3.71
CA CYS A 153 6.78 -7.28 -2.58
C CYS A 153 5.94 -6.45 -1.59
N MET A 154 6.39 -5.24 -1.23
CA MET A 154 5.62 -4.34 -0.37
C MET A 154 4.28 -3.94 -1.00
N SER A 155 4.23 -3.82 -2.32
CA SER A 155 2.99 -3.53 -3.07
C SER A 155 2.01 -4.69 -3.04
N LEU A 156 2.49 -5.92 -3.25
CA LEU A 156 1.68 -7.13 -3.19
C LEU A 156 1.07 -7.37 -1.80
N VAL A 157 1.83 -7.07 -0.76
CA VAL A 157 1.32 -7.10 0.63
C VAL A 157 0.24 -6.05 0.85
N TRP A 158 0.41 -4.86 0.28
CA TRP A 158 -0.59 -3.80 0.39
C TRP A 158 -1.91 -4.17 -0.30
N GLY A 159 -1.92 -4.68 -1.53
CA GLY A 159 -3.13 -4.71 -2.36
C GLY A 159 -3.84 -6.05 -2.55
N CYS A 160 -3.94 -6.88 -1.50
CA CYS A 160 -4.59 -8.19 -1.65
C CYS A 160 -6.09 -8.10 -2.00
N SER A 161 -6.49 -8.71 -3.12
CA SER A 161 -7.89 -8.78 -3.60
C SER A 161 -8.72 -9.89 -2.96
N GLY A 162 -8.06 -10.80 -2.24
CA GLY A 162 -8.70 -11.98 -1.64
C GLY A 162 -8.89 -13.14 -2.62
N THR A 163 -8.51 -13.00 -3.89
CA THR A 163 -8.43 -14.13 -4.82
C THR A 163 -7.34 -15.11 -4.37
N ALA A 164 -7.44 -16.38 -4.81
CA ALA A 164 -6.41 -17.38 -4.54
C ALA A 164 -5.04 -16.95 -5.09
N GLN A 165 -5.00 -16.35 -6.29
CA GLN A 165 -3.75 -15.89 -6.90
C GLN A 165 -3.14 -14.71 -6.13
N SER A 166 -3.95 -13.71 -5.77
CA SER A 166 -3.50 -12.59 -4.94
C SER A 166 -3.00 -13.03 -3.57
N CYS A 167 -3.66 -14.02 -2.95
CA CYS A 167 -3.19 -14.62 -1.71
C CYS A 167 -1.84 -15.32 -1.88
N THR A 168 -1.68 -16.13 -2.92
CA THR A 168 -0.43 -16.81 -3.25
C THR A 168 0.72 -15.82 -3.44
N ASN A 169 0.51 -14.77 -4.24
CA ASN A 169 1.54 -13.75 -4.48
C ASN A 169 1.89 -12.95 -3.23
N ARG A 170 0.92 -12.72 -2.35
CA ARG A 170 1.17 -12.08 -1.05
C ARG A 170 2.00 -12.98 -0.13
N GLU A 171 1.69 -14.27 -0.02
CA GLU A 171 2.49 -15.20 0.80
C GLU A 171 3.91 -15.38 0.23
N TRP A 172 4.06 -15.41 -1.09
CA TRP A 172 5.37 -15.34 -1.73
C TRP A 172 6.12 -14.07 -1.32
N ALA A 173 5.48 -12.89 -1.40
CA ALA A 173 6.10 -11.64 -0.97
C ALA A 173 6.52 -11.66 0.51
N TYR A 174 5.72 -12.25 1.39
CA TYR A 174 6.08 -12.41 2.81
C TYR A 174 7.34 -13.23 3.01
N ALA A 175 7.57 -14.26 2.21
CA ALA A 175 8.77 -15.08 2.30
C ALA A 175 10.04 -14.31 1.84
N GLN A 176 9.91 -13.42 0.87
CA GLN A 176 11.06 -12.70 0.29
C GLN A 176 11.54 -11.54 1.16
N ILE A 177 10.61 -10.76 1.73
CA ILE A 177 10.89 -9.48 2.37
C ILE A 177 11.92 -9.53 3.51
N PRO A 178 11.90 -10.51 4.45
CA PRO A 178 12.89 -10.57 5.51
C PRO A 178 14.32 -10.58 4.96
N SER A 179 14.60 -11.46 3.98
CA SER A 179 15.92 -11.55 3.36
C SER A 179 16.30 -10.26 2.60
N LEU A 180 15.33 -9.57 2.01
CA LEU A 180 15.58 -8.30 1.32
C LEU A 180 15.90 -7.18 2.30
N PHE A 181 15.18 -7.09 3.42
CA PHE A 181 15.49 -6.13 4.48
C PHE A 181 16.82 -6.42 5.18
N GLU A 182 17.27 -7.67 5.26
CA GLU A 182 18.60 -8.00 5.78
C GLU A 182 19.71 -7.61 4.79
N LYS A 183 19.52 -7.88 3.49
CA LYS A 183 20.50 -7.56 2.43
C LYS A 183 20.63 -6.06 2.18
N LEU A 184 19.55 -5.30 2.34
CA LEU A 184 19.52 -3.87 2.07
C LEU A 184 19.77 -3.11 3.38
N GLU A 185 20.91 -2.44 3.47
CA GLU A 185 21.31 -1.70 4.69
C GLU A 185 20.36 -0.55 5.03
N ALA A 186 19.85 0.15 4.01
CA ALA A 186 18.91 1.27 4.14
C ALA A 186 18.03 1.39 2.88
N PRO A 187 17.16 0.40 2.61
CA PRO A 187 16.42 0.33 1.36
C PRO A 187 15.59 1.59 1.14
N ASN A 188 15.55 2.06 -0.11
CA ASN A 188 14.52 2.98 -0.53
C ASN A 188 13.22 2.18 -0.75
N PHE A 189 12.17 2.53 -0.02
CA PHE A 189 10.87 1.87 -0.15
C PHE A 189 9.74 2.90 -0.04
N PRO A 190 8.59 2.66 -0.71
CA PRO A 190 7.49 3.61 -0.75
C PRO A 190 6.89 3.83 0.64
N THR A 191 7.15 5.01 1.23
CA THR A 191 6.71 5.34 2.58
C THR A 191 5.20 5.40 2.72
N TYR A 192 4.50 5.79 1.65
CA TYR A 192 3.03 5.82 1.59
C TYR A 192 2.39 4.42 1.70
N LYS A 193 3.16 3.33 1.48
CA LYS A 193 2.70 1.94 1.66
C LYS A 193 2.97 1.38 3.05
N ILE A 194 3.71 2.08 3.92
CA ILE A 194 4.12 1.53 5.23
C ILE A 194 2.92 1.10 6.06
N HIS A 195 1.86 1.94 6.13
CA HIS A 195 0.72 1.68 7.01
C HIS A 195 -0.02 0.37 6.65
N GLY A 196 -0.47 0.24 5.41
CA GLY A 196 -1.15 -0.96 4.93
C GLY A 196 -0.22 -2.15 4.75
N PHE A 197 1.07 -1.95 4.47
CA PHE A 197 2.05 -3.05 4.61
C PHE A 197 2.03 -3.62 6.03
N PHE A 198 2.12 -2.72 7.03
CA PHE A 198 2.08 -3.07 8.43
C PHE A 198 0.74 -3.72 8.80
N MET A 199 -0.39 -3.12 8.45
CA MET A 199 -1.71 -3.62 8.81
C MET A 199 -2.06 -4.92 8.08
N HIS A 200 -1.84 -5.00 6.77
CA HIS A 200 -2.27 -6.12 5.96
C HIS A 200 -1.41 -7.37 6.15
N SER A 201 -0.20 -7.24 6.68
CA SER A 201 0.60 -8.38 7.17
C SER A 201 -0.18 -9.30 8.12
N SER A 202 -1.14 -8.75 8.88
CA SER A 202 -1.98 -9.54 9.79
C SER A 202 -2.98 -10.46 9.09
N TYR A 203 -3.29 -10.23 7.81
CA TYR A 203 -4.16 -11.08 7.00
C TYR A 203 -3.44 -12.26 6.33
N GLY A 204 -2.12 -12.38 6.52
CA GLY A 204 -1.36 -13.51 6.01
C GLY A 204 -1.72 -14.84 6.66
N PHE A 205 -1.33 -15.93 5.99
CA PHE A 205 -1.52 -17.30 6.46
C PHE A 205 -0.30 -17.84 7.19
N ALA A 206 0.90 -17.38 6.84
CA ALA A 206 2.13 -17.81 7.52
C ALA A 206 2.12 -17.53 9.03
N ALA A 207 2.57 -18.51 9.83
CA ALA A 207 2.64 -18.39 11.29
C ALA A 207 3.51 -17.20 11.74
N ASN A 208 4.55 -16.89 10.97
CA ASN A 208 5.48 -15.78 11.21
C ASN A 208 5.10 -14.49 10.47
N LYS A 209 3.87 -14.32 9.97
CA LYS A 209 3.42 -13.13 9.20
C LYS A 209 3.72 -11.78 9.87
N HIS A 210 3.75 -11.72 11.21
CA HIS A 210 4.07 -10.51 11.94
C HIS A 210 5.57 -10.20 12.05
N ALA A 211 6.45 -11.14 11.70
CA ALA A 211 7.90 -10.88 11.66
C ALA A 211 8.23 -9.71 10.73
N LEU A 212 7.44 -9.49 9.68
CA LEU A 212 7.59 -8.35 8.76
C LEU A 212 7.46 -6.99 9.46
N LYS A 213 6.59 -6.89 10.47
CA LYS A 213 6.45 -5.67 11.28
C LYS A 213 7.75 -5.36 12.03
N LEU A 214 8.42 -6.40 12.53
CA LEU A 214 9.70 -6.25 13.22
C LEU A 214 10.78 -5.74 12.27
N HIS A 215 10.94 -6.36 11.11
CA HIS A 215 11.94 -5.95 10.12
C HIS A 215 11.69 -4.52 9.60
N LEU A 216 10.42 -4.19 9.31
CA LEU A 216 10.05 -2.82 8.95
C LEU A 216 10.42 -1.84 10.06
N ASN A 217 10.10 -2.13 11.32
CA ASN A 217 10.46 -1.26 12.44
C ASN A 217 11.97 -1.05 12.55
N GLN A 218 12.78 -2.09 12.39
CA GLN A 218 14.25 -1.97 12.38
C GLN A 218 14.72 -1.02 11.28
N GLN A 219 14.15 -1.12 10.08
CA GLN A 219 14.49 -0.22 8.96
C GLN A 219 14.03 1.22 9.21
N LEU A 220 12.86 1.42 9.82
CA LEU A 220 12.40 2.75 10.24
C LEU A 220 13.32 3.35 11.32
N HIS A 221 13.76 2.55 12.29
CA HIS A 221 14.73 2.99 13.29
C HIS A 221 16.04 3.46 12.65
N LYS A 222 16.57 2.70 11.67
CA LYS A 222 17.75 3.13 10.90
C LYS A 222 17.50 4.46 10.18
N LYS A 223 16.35 4.64 9.52
CA LYS A 223 16.00 5.90 8.83
C LYS A 223 15.84 7.08 9.79
N ILE A 224 15.20 6.89 10.95
CA ILE A 224 15.04 7.93 11.98
C ILE A 224 16.40 8.36 12.52
N ALA A 225 17.28 7.39 12.82
CA ALA A 225 18.65 7.66 13.28
C ALA A 225 19.46 8.42 12.21
N ALA A 226 19.37 8.01 10.94
CA ALA A 226 20.02 8.69 9.82
C ALA A 226 19.51 10.12 9.62
N ALA A 227 18.22 10.37 9.86
CA ALA A 227 17.62 11.70 9.84
C ALA A 227 17.98 12.57 11.06
N GLN A 228 18.80 12.05 11.99
CA GLN A 228 19.21 12.71 13.24
C GLN A 228 18.02 13.19 14.09
N LEU A 229 16.87 12.53 13.94
CA LEU A 229 15.70 12.82 14.75
C LEU A 229 15.93 12.28 16.15
N GLN A 230 15.99 13.19 17.13
CA GLN A 230 16.21 12.81 18.52
C GLN A 230 14.97 12.12 19.08
N ILE A 231 15.11 10.85 19.46
CA ILE A 231 14.12 10.15 20.27
C ILE A 231 14.46 10.45 21.74
N THR A 232 13.57 11.16 22.43
CA THR A 232 13.76 11.45 23.86
C THR A 232 13.82 10.14 24.66
N PRO A 233 14.91 9.87 25.42
CA PRO A 233 15.05 8.64 26.19
C PRO A 233 13.95 8.50 27.24
N THR A 234 13.36 7.31 27.36
CA THR A 234 12.32 6.97 28.36
C THR A 234 12.80 7.12 29.81
N ALA A 235 14.10 7.13 30.07
CA ALA A 235 14.67 7.31 31.42
C ALA A 235 14.42 8.71 32.02
N GLN A 236 14.09 9.70 31.18
CA GLN A 236 13.62 11.01 31.63
C GLN A 236 12.09 11.10 31.72
N ASN A 237 11.39 10.01 31.44
CA ASN A 237 9.94 9.96 31.41
C ASN A 237 9.44 9.10 32.60
N SER A 238 9.16 9.76 33.72
CA SER A 238 8.66 9.16 34.98
C SER A 238 7.37 8.35 34.83
N TYR A 239 6.74 8.39 33.66
CA TYR A 239 5.44 7.82 33.38
C TYR A 239 5.48 6.38 32.84
N SER A 240 6.62 5.90 32.34
CA SER A 240 6.73 4.55 31.74
C SER A 240 6.52 3.41 32.75
N ALA A 241 7.04 3.55 33.97
CA ALA A 241 6.83 2.59 35.05
C ALA A 241 5.37 2.60 35.56
N GLN A 242 4.73 3.78 35.61
CA GLN A 242 3.33 3.94 36.01
C GLN A 242 2.34 3.42 34.95
N ALA A 243 2.60 3.66 33.67
CA ALA A 243 1.78 3.16 32.57
C ALA A 243 1.76 1.63 32.53
N ASN A 244 2.92 0.97 32.71
CA ASN A 244 3.00 -0.49 32.77
C ASN A 244 2.21 -1.08 33.96
N ALA A 245 2.26 -0.44 35.13
CA ALA A 245 1.45 -0.85 36.29
C ALA A 245 -0.06 -0.69 36.06
N CYS A 246 -0.48 0.37 35.35
CA CYS A 246 -1.88 0.61 35.01
C CYS A 246 -2.43 -0.36 33.94
N ILE A 247 -1.64 -0.70 32.92
CA ILE A 247 -2.02 -1.71 31.91
C ILE A 247 -2.30 -3.05 32.60
N GLN A 248 -1.41 -3.47 33.51
CA GLN A 248 -1.58 -4.70 34.30
C GLN A 248 -2.84 -4.66 35.20
N LYS A 249 -3.16 -3.50 35.80
CA LYS A 249 -4.43 -3.34 36.54
C LYS A 249 -5.66 -3.41 35.64
N SER A 250 -5.62 -2.85 34.43
CA SER A 250 -6.76 -2.82 33.51
C SER A 250 -7.10 -4.20 32.92
N ILE A 251 -6.08 -5.05 32.73
CA ILE A 251 -6.22 -6.46 32.33
C ILE A 251 -6.96 -7.26 33.41
N ASN A 252 -6.71 -6.95 34.69
CA ASN A 252 -7.37 -7.63 35.82
C ASN A 252 -8.82 -7.17 36.07
N VAL A 253 -9.27 -6.04 35.51
CA VAL A 253 -10.63 -5.48 35.71
C VAL A 253 -11.64 -5.96 34.66
N HIS A 254 -11.20 -6.64 33.59
CA HIS A 254 -12.08 -7.15 32.52
C HIS A 254 -13.08 -8.25 32.94
N GLY A 255 -13.22 -8.54 34.25
CA GLY A 255 -14.30 -9.37 34.79
C GLY A 255 -15.57 -8.62 35.21
N GLN A 256 -15.59 -7.27 35.28
CA GLN A 256 -16.79 -6.53 35.71
C GLN A 256 -17.01 -5.24 34.92
N THR A 257 -17.88 -5.31 33.91
CA THR A 257 -18.35 -4.13 33.17
C THR A 257 -19.39 -3.35 33.99
N LYS A 258 -19.05 -2.14 34.44
CA LYS A 258 -20.04 -1.10 34.80
C LYS A 258 -20.09 -0.02 33.72
N ASN A 259 -21.30 0.38 33.35
CA ASN A 259 -21.58 1.45 32.40
C ASN A 259 -21.46 2.82 33.08
N HIS A 260 -20.60 3.70 32.55
CA HIS A 260 -20.62 5.13 32.85
C HIS A 260 -20.81 5.93 31.56
N PRO A 261 -21.76 6.89 31.51
CA PRO A 261 -22.00 7.72 30.35
C PRO A 261 -21.12 8.99 30.45
N GLY A 262 -20.01 9.01 29.73
CA GLY A 262 -19.20 10.22 29.53
C GLY A 262 -19.10 10.53 28.04
N LYS A 263 -19.52 11.73 27.63
CA LYS A 263 -19.45 12.19 26.23
C LYS A 263 -17.98 12.50 25.87
N PHE A 264 -17.32 11.58 25.18
CA PHE A 264 -16.14 11.86 24.37
C PHE A 264 -16.59 12.31 22.98
N GLY A 265 -15.96 13.35 22.43
CA GLY A 265 -16.21 13.79 21.05
C GLY A 265 -15.92 12.63 20.10
N VAL A 266 -16.96 12.09 19.48
CA VAL A 266 -16.84 10.97 18.55
C VAL A 266 -16.28 11.54 17.25
N SER A 267 -15.04 11.19 16.90
CA SER A 267 -14.61 11.32 15.51
C SER A 267 -15.53 10.45 14.67
N GLN A 268 -16.28 11.06 13.74
CA GLN A 268 -17.20 10.34 12.85
C GLN A 268 -16.47 9.30 11.98
N HIS A 269 -15.14 9.35 11.88
CA HIS A 269 -14.35 8.53 10.97
C HIS A 269 -13.94 7.15 11.53
N HIS A 270 -13.96 6.92 12.85
CA HIS A 270 -13.62 5.60 13.43
C HIS A 270 -14.44 5.24 14.69
N PRO A 271 -15.76 5.06 14.58
CA PRO A 271 -16.64 4.82 15.72
C PRO A 271 -16.30 3.55 16.52
N LEU A 272 -15.68 2.55 15.88
CA LEU A 272 -15.34 1.27 16.52
C LEU A 272 -14.21 1.40 17.55
N VAL A 273 -13.15 2.16 17.24
CA VAL A 273 -12.02 2.37 18.17
C VAL A 273 -12.52 3.10 19.43
N TYR A 274 -13.33 4.14 19.24
CA TYR A 274 -13.95 4.87 20.36
C TYR A 274 -14.91 4.00 21.17
N ARG A 275 -15.68 3.12 20.52
CA ARG A 275 -16.60 2.21 21.21
C ARG A 275 -15.87 1.23 22.12
N VAL A 276 -14.71 0.72 21.68
CA VAL A 276 -13.93 -0.27 22.44
C VAL A 276 -13.05 0.41 23.49
N LEU A 277 -12.32 1.47 23.14
CA LEU A 277 -11.31 2.08 24.02
C LEU A 277 -11.82 3.27 24.84
N GLY A 278 -12.95 3.88 24.46
CA GLY A 278 -13.41 5.16 25.04
C GLY A 278 -13.66 5.12 26.54
N LYS A 279 -14.20 4.01 27.07
CA LYS A 279 -14.43 3.85 28.51
C LYS A 279 -13.11 3.75 29.29
N SER A 280 -12.15 2.98 28.77
CA SER A 280 -10.82 2.83 29.40
C SER A 280 -10.07 4.15 29.41
N LEU A 281 -10.14 4.92 28.32
CA LEU A 281 -9.56 6.27 28.23
C LEU A 281 -10.21 7.24 29.23
N LEU A 282 -11.53 7.19 29.37
CA LEU A 282 -12.25 8.03 30.34
C LEU A 282 -11.85 7.70 31.78
N ALA A 283 -11.65 6.42 32.10
CA ALA A 283 -11.17 6.01 33.42
C ALA A 283 -9.73 6.51 33.69
N LEU A 284 -8.85 6.47 32.69
CA LEU A 284 -7.48 7.01 32.83
C LEU A 284 -7.46 8.51 33.08
N LYS A 285 -8.41 9.28 32.50
CA LYS A 285 -8.52 10.73 32.73
C LYS A 285 -8.69 11.12 34.21
N GLN A 286 -9.19 10.21 35.05
CA GLN A 286 -9.32 10.47 36.49
C GLN A 286 -7.95 10.62 37.18
N ASN A 287 -6.89 10.04 36.62
CA ASN A 287 -5.56 10.01 37.22
C ASN A 287 -4.49 10.68 36.35
N TYR A 288 -4.81 10.99 35.09
CA TYR A 288 -3.85 11.52 34.12
C TYR A 288 -4.45 12.63 33.26
N THR A 289 -3.61 13.59 32.88
CA THR A 289 -3.92 14.53 31.82
C THR A 289 -3.69 13.84 30.48
N LEU A 290 -4.75 13.72 29.66
CA LEU A 290 -4.64 13.11 28.34
C LEU A 290 -4.43 14.21 27.30
N GLY A 291 -3.26 14.24 26.65
CA GLY A 291 -3.06 15.01 25.42
C GLY A 291 -3.58 14.26 24.20
N GLY A 292 -4.19 14.96 23.26
CA GLY A 292 -4.64 14.41 21.98
C GLY A 292 -3.84 15.00 20.82
N GLY A 293 -3.17 14.15 20.05
CA GLY A 293 -2.63 14.52 18.74
C GLY A 293 -3.66 14.28 17.65
N CYS A 294 -3.76 15.19 16.68
CA CYS A 294 -4.50 14.96 15.44
C CYS A 294 -3.51 15.06 14.28
N TRP A 295 -3.42 14.01 13.47
CA TRP A 295 -2.68 14.04 12.21
C TRP A 295 -3.68 14.18 11.05
N PRO A 296 -3.41 15.00 10.02
CA PRO A 296 -4.28 15.10 8.86
C PRO A 296 -4.49 13.71 8.23
N GLY A 297 -5.75 13.26 8.14
CA GLY A 297 -6.10 11.96 7.54
C GLY A 297 -6.10 10.75 8.50
N MET A 298 -5.61 10.88 9.74
CA MET A 298 -5.76 9.87 10.79
C MET A 298 -5.84 10.50 12.18
N CYS A 299 -7.01 10.39 12.84
CA CYS A 299 -7.13 10.66 14.27
C CYS A 299 -6.49 9.50 15.05
N ILE A 300 -5.17 9.49 15.19
CA ILE A 300 -4.51 8.64 16.18
C ILE A 300 -4.59 9.37 17.51
N LEU A 301 -5.34 8.83 18.47
CA LEU A 301 -5.27 9.30 19.84
C LEU A 301 -3.89 8.90 20.39
N MET A 302 -2.92 9.79 20.21
CA MET A 302 -1.60 9.63 20.78
C MET A 302 -1.69 10.07 22.23
N MET A 303 -1.60 9.12 23.17
CA MET A 303 -1.49 9.45 24.58
C MET A 303 -0.18 10.20 24.79
N ILE A 304 -0.27 11.50 25.01
CA ILE A 304 0.83 12.27 25.58
C ILE A 304 0.71 12.07 27.09
N PHE A 305 1.71 11.41 27.68
CA PHE A 305 1.90 11.28 29.12
C PHE A 305 3.05 12.18 29.55
#